data_AF-A0A957YJK8-F1
#
_entry.id   AF-A0A957YJK8-F1
#
_cell.length_a   1.000
_cell.length_b   1.000
_cell.length_c   1.000
_cell.angle_alpha   90.00
_cell.angle_beta   90.00
_cell.angle_gamma   90.00
#
_symmetry.space_group_name_H-M   'P 1'
#
loop_
_entity.id
_entity.type
_entity.pdbx_description
1 polymer ?
#
loop_
_entity_poly.entity_id
_entity_poly.type
_entity_poly.pdbx_seq_one_letter_code
_entity_poly.pdbx_strand_id
1 'polypeptide(L)'
;DDTLALDMIKEVGPGGHHLGTPHTQARFKTEYYTPFLADRQNYESWQLSGVGDAAQRANKIWKQVLKVYEPPPLDESIREALDDFVARREKELDGVELYS
;
A
#
# COMPACT_ATOMS: atom_id res chain seq x y z
N ASP A 1 -3.29 -19.96 -19.73
CA ASP A 1 -4.64 -20.27 -20.25
C ASP A 1 -5.74 -19.86 -19.27
N ASP A 2 -5.67 -20.31 -18.01
CA ASP A 2 -6.62 -19.94 -16.94
C ASP A 2 -6.79 -18.44 -16.68
N THR A 3 -5.76 -17.62 -16.84
CA THR A 3 -5.81 -16.16 -16.63
C THR A 3 -6.67 -15.43 -17.66
N LEU A 4 -6.82 -16.00 -18.87
CA LEU A 4 -7.66 -15.42 -19.92
C LEU A 4 -9.15 -15.68 -19.70
N ALA A 5 -9.50 -16.59 -18.78
CA ALA A 5 -10.87 -16.90 -18.35
C ALA A 5 -11.85 -17.27 -19.47
N LEU A 6 -11.35 -17.76 -20.61
CA LEU A 6 -12.15 -18.01 -21.83
C LEU A 6 -13.26 -19.05 -21.61
N ASP A 7 -12.98 -20.11 -20.85
CA ASP A 7 -13.97 -21.17 -20.60
C ASP A 7 -15.08 -20.67 -19.67
N MET A 8 -14.72 -19.89 -18.64
CA MET A 8 -15.69 -19.22 -17.76
C MET A 8 -16.57 -18.24 -18.54
N ILE A 9 -15.99 -17.45 -19.46
CA ILE A 9 -16.76 -16.51 -20.30
C ILE A 9 -17.78 -17.25 -21.15
N LYS A 10 -17.40 -18.38 -21.74
CA LYS A 10 -18.31 -19.24 -22.52
C LYS A 10 -19.41 -19.85 -21.66
N GLU A 11 -19.08 -20.30 -20.45
CA GLU A 11 -20.02 -20.93 -19.51
C GLU A 11 -21.10 -19.96 -19.01
N VAL A 12 -20.72 -18.72 -18.67
CA VAL A 12 -21.67 -17.71 -18.15
C VAL A 12 -22.59 -17.17 -19.25
N GLY A 13 -22.06 -16.98 -20.46
CA GLY A 13 -22.81 -16.46 -21.60
C GLY A 13 -23.34 -15.02 -21.44
N PRO A 14 -24.01 -14.48 -22.47
CA PRO A 14 -24.52 -13.11 -22.44
C PRO A 14 -25.58 -12.89 -21.36
N GLY A 15 -25.45 -11.80 -20.60
CA GLY A 15 -26.41 -11.42 -19.55
C GLY A 15 -26.25 -12.16 -18.21
N GLY A 16 -25.31 -13.10 -18.11
CA GLY A 16 -24.96 -13.75 -16.84
C GLY A 16 -24.05 -12.92 -15.94
N HIS A 17 -23.68 -13.46 -14.78
CA HIS A 17 -22.77 -12.82 -13.83
C HIS A 17 -21.59 -13.73 -13.44
N HIS A 18 -20.43 -13.13 -13.18
CA HIS A 18 -19.20 -13.89 -12.88
C HIS A 18 -18.95 -14.11 -11.39
N LEU A 19 -19.63 -13.36 -10.51
CA LEU A 19 -19.34 -13.30 -9.07
C LEU A 19 -19.35 -14.67 -8.37
N GLY A 20 -20.27 -15.56 -8.75
CA GLY A 20 -20.41 -16.88 -8.15
C GLY A 20 -19.59 -17.99 -8.79
N THR A 21 -18.84 -17.71 -9.86
CA THR A 21 -18.14 -18.76 -10.63
C THR A 21 -16.97 -19.37 -9.84
N PRO A 22 -16.65 -20.66 -10.03
CA PRO A 22 -15.46 -21.27 -9.44
C PRO A 22 -14.18 -20.51 -9.77
N HIS A 23 -14.09 -19.99 -11.00
CA HIS A 23 -12.96 -19.19 -11.48
C HIS A 23 -12.76 -17.92 -10.65
N THR A 24 -13.83 -17.16 -10.40
CA THR A 24 -13.80 -15.94 -9.59
C THR A 24 -13.52 -16.26 -8.13
N GLN A 25 -14.18 -17.27 -7.54
CA GLN A 25 -14.00 -17.63 -6.14
C GLN A 25 -12.56 -18.08 -5.83
N ALA A 26 -11.94 -18.87 -6.72
CA ALA A 26 -10.58 -19.36 -6.54
C ALA A 26 -9.52 -18.23 -6.53
N ARG A 27 -9.81 -17.11 -7.18
CA ARG A 27 -8.86 -16.00 -7.42
C ARG A 27 -9.17 -14.74 -6.65
N PHE A 28 -10.38 -14.62 -6.11
CA PHE A 28 -10.85 -13.38 -5.47
C PHE A 28 -9.90 -12.88 -4.37
N LYS A 29 -9.29 -13.79 -3.61
CA LYS A 29 -8.38 -13.43 -2.51
C LYS A 29 -6.93 -13.14 -2.95
N THR A 30 -6.51 -13.65 -4.10
CA THR A 30 -5.10 -13.61 -4.54
C THR A 30 -4.87 -12.57 -5.64
N GLU A 31 -5.85 -12.35 -6.50
CA GLU A 31 -5.73 -11.48 -7.68
C GLU A 31 -6.35 -10.08 -7.45
N TYR A 32 -7.12 -9.89 -6.36
CA TYR A 32 -7.68 -8.58 -6.03
C TYR A 32 -6.89 -7.91 -4.93
N TYR A 33 -6.40 -6.70 -5.24
CA TYR A 33 -5.84 -5.81 -4.24
C TYR A 33 -6.94 -5.13 -3.41
N THR A 34 -6.92 -5.35 -2.10
CA THR A 34 -7.73 -4.59 -1.14
C THR A 34 -7.01 -3.28 -0.81
N PRO A 35 -7.55 -2.11 -1.21
CA PRO A 35 -6.91 -0.84 -0.93
C PRO A 35 -6.98 -0.51 0.57
N PHE A 36 -5.87 -0.03 1.14
CA PHE A 36 -5.84 0.38 2.55
C PHE A 36 -6.42 1.79 2.80
N LEU A 37 -6.56 2.62 1.76
CA LEU A 37 -7.03 4.02 1.87
C LEU A 37 -8.41 4.28 1.26
N ALA A 38 -8.71 3.63 0.13
CA ALA A 38 -9.93 3.88 -0.60
C ALA A 38 -11.13 3.23 0.11
N ASP A 39 -12.17 4.03 0.34
CA ASP A 39 -13.45 3.54 0.78
C ASP A 39 -14.34 3.33 -0.45
N ARG A 40 -14.92 2.13 -0.59
CA ARG A 40 -15.77 1.74 -1.72
C ARG A 40 -17.20 1.42 -1.30
N GLN A 41 -17.62 1.86 -0.11
CA GLN A 41 -19.00 1.76 0.31
C GLN A 41 -19.89 2.61 -0.61
N ASN A 42 -21.19 2.28 -0.67
CA ASN A 42 -22.16 3.20 -1.26
C ASN A 42 -22.24 4.50 -0.43
N TYR A 43 -22.82 5.54 -1.03
CA TYR A 43 -22.85 6.88 -0.45
C TYR A 43 -23.52 6.92 0.93
N GLU A 44 -24.65 6.26 1.10
CA GLU A 44 -25.42 6.25 2.34
C GLU A 44 -24.62 5.61 3.48
N SER A 45 -23.97 4.48 3.20
CA SER A 45 -23.13 3.79 4.18
C SER A 45 -21.88 4.60 4.52
N TRP A 46 -21.25 5.21 3.52
CA TRP A 46 -20.10 6.09 3.73
C TRP A 46 -20.46 7.30 4.61
N GLN A 47 -21.59 7.96 4.33
CA GLN A 47 -22.12 9.07 5.13
C GLN A 47 -22.37 8.65 6.59
N LEU A 48 -23.07 7.52 6.80
CA LEU A 48 -23.40 7.02 8.13
C LEU A 48 -22.17 6.57 8.93
N SER A 49 -21.14 6.05 8.25
CA SER A 49 -19.92 5.56 8.89
C SER A 49 -19.07 6.68 9.51
N GLY A 50 -19.25 7.93 9.06
CA GLY A 50 -18.45 9.07 9.52
C GLY A 50 -16.94 8.94 9.23
N VAL A 51 -16.53 8.06 8.31
CA VAL A 51 -15.11 7.77 8.02
C VAL A 51 -14.36 8.94 7.38
N GLY A 52 -15.07 10.00 7.00
CA GLY A 52 -14.50 11.22 6.45
C GLY A 52 -13.99 11.04 5.02
N ASP A 53 -13.33 12.07 4.49
CA ASP A 53 -12.71 12.05 3.17
C ASP A 53 -11.38 11.27 3.13
N ALA A 54 -10.78 11.15 1.95
CA ALA A 54 -9.53 10.43 1.77
C ALA A 54 -8.36 11.07 2.53
N ALA A 55 -8.31 12.39 2.68
CA ALA A 55 -7.23 13.09 3.39
C ALA A 55 -7.31 12.81 4.90
N GLN A 56 -8.51 12.81 5.46
CA GLN A 56 -8.75 12.48 6.86
C GLN A 56 -8.37 11.02 7.16
N ARG A 57 -8.74 10.07 6.28
CA ARG A 57 -8.32 8.67 6.41
C ARG A 57 -6.81 8.51 6.29
N ALA A 58 -6.18 9.14 5.30
CA ALA A 58 -4.73 9.12 5.14
C ALA A 58 -4.02 9.67 6.39
N ASN A 59 -4.56 10.75 6.98
CA ASN A 59 -4.03 11.36 8.20
C ASN A 59 -4.00 10.38 9.38
N LYS A 60 -5.08 9.61 9.55
CA LYS A 60 -5.17 8.57 10.58
C LYS A 60 -4.18 7.44 10.34
N ILE A 61 -4.03 7.00 9.09
CA ILE A 61 -3.19 5.87 8.72
C ILE A 61 -1.71 6.16 9.00
N TRP A 62 -1.15 7.28 8.55
CA TRP A 62 0.27 7.55 8.77
C TRP A 62 0.62 7.68 10.26
N LYS A 63 -0.27 8.28 11.06
CA LYS A 63 -0.11 8.37 12.52
C LYS A 63 -0.10 6.99 13.16
N GLN A 64 -0.98 6.10 12.71
CA GLN A 64 -1.02 4.73 13.20
C GLN A 64 0.23 3.94 12.81
N VAL A 65 0.70 4.09 11.57
CA VAL A 65 1.94 3.46 11.08
C VAL A 65 3.12 3.90 11.94
N LEU A 66 3.30 5.20 12.21
CA LEU A 66 4.37 5.67 13.08
C LEU A 66 4.23 5.18 14.52
N LYS A 67 3.00 5.07 15.04
CA LYS A 67 2.75 4.58 16.40
C LYS A 67 3.18 3.13 16.60
N VAL A 68 3.03 2.28 15.58
CA VAL A 68 3.36 0.85 15.65
C VAL A 68 4.70 0.51 15.03
N TYR A 69 5.41 1.49 14.47
CA TYR A 69 6.68 1.26 13.82
C TYR A 69 7.75 0.89 14.84
N GLU A 70 8.39 -0.26 14.60
CA GLU A 70 9.58 -0.69 15.31
C GLU A 70 10.74 -0.68 14.30
N PRO A 71 11.83 0.08 14.57
CA PRO A 71 13.00 0.05 13.71
C PRO A 71 13.55 -1.37 13.58
N PRO A 72 13.84 -1.86 12.36
CA PRO A 72 14.50 -3.16 12.22
C PRO A 72 15.88 -3.13 12.89
N PRO A 73 16.34 -4.25 13.46
CA PRO A 73 17.65 -4.30 14.10
C PRO A 73 18.73 -3.94 13.08
N LEU A 74 19.66 -3.08 13.51
CA LEU A 74 20.83 -2.69 12.75
C LEU A 74 22.05 -3.03 13.60
N ASP A 75 23.04 -3.66 12.98
CA ASP A 75 24.32 -3.96 13.65
C ASP A 75 25.00 -2.68 14.11
N GLU A 76 25.49 -2.67 15.34
CA GLU A 76 26.05 -1.47 15.95
C GLU A 76 27.30 -0.98 15.22
N SER A 77 28.16 -1.88 14.74
CA SER A 77 29.36 -1.48 13.98
C SER A 77 29.01 -0.81 12.66
N ILE A 78 27.88 -1.20 12.05
CA ILE A 78 27.36 -0.55 10.83
C ILE A 78 26.80 0.82 11.18
N ARG A 79 26.06 0.95 12.29
CA ARG A 79 25.53 2.24 12.77
C ARG A 79 26.65 3.23 13.02
N GLU A 80 27.67 2.83 13.79
CA GLU A 80 28.84 3.67 14.08
C GLU A 80 29.57 4.09 12.80
N ALA A 81 29.78 3.17 11.86
CA ALA A 81 30.43 3.50 10.59
C ALA A 81 29.61 4.48 9.73
N LEU A 82 28.27 4.39 9.77
CA LEU A 82 27.38 5.35 9.10
C LEU A 82 27.48 6.74 9.75
N ASP A 83 27.44 6.80 11.08
CA ASP A 83 27.54 8.05 11.83
C ASP A 83 28.89 8.75 11.59
N ASP A 84 29.99 8.00 11.61
CA ASP A 84 31.33 8.50 11.28
C ASP A 84 31.43 9.04 9.85
N PHE A 85 30.86 8.30 8.89
CA PHE A 85 30.81 8.73 7.50
C PHE A 85 30.02 10.05 7.35
N VAL A 86 28.83 10.13 7.94
CA VAL A 86 27.99 11.35 7.91
C VAL A 86 28.74 12.52 8.52
N ALA A 87 29.30 12.37 9.72
CA ALA A 87 30.04 13.44 10.41
C ALA A 87 31.26 13.94 9.61
N ARG A 88 31.96 13.03 8.93
CA ARG A 88 33.06 13.41 8.04
C ARG A 88 32.56 14.16 6.81
N ARG A 89 31.48 13.69 6.16
CA ARG A 89 30.91 14.33 4.97
C ARG A 89 30.33 15.70 5.28
N GLU A 90 29.65 15.89 6.41
CA GLU A 90 29.15 17.19 6.83
C GLU A 90 30.27 18.22 6.93
N LYS A 91 31.44 17.84 7.50
CA LYS A 91 32.62 18.72 7.58
C LYS A 91 33.24 19.00 6.22
N GLU A 92 33.37 17.98 5.36
CA GLU A 92 33.93 18.12 4.02
C GLU A 92 33.04 18.97 3.10
N LEU A 93 31.73 19.00 3.36
CA LEU A 93 30.73 19.70 2.55
C LEU A 93 30.36 21.09 3.10
N ASP A 94 30.84 21.44 4.29
CA ASP A 94 30.60 22.77 4.85
C ASP A 94 31.19 23.86 3.94
N GLY A 95 30.34 24.79 3.51
CA GLY A 95 30.71 25.85 2.57
C GLY A 95 30.96 25.40 1.12
N VAL A 96 30.72 24.14 0.76
CA VAL A 96 30.83 23.65 -0.62
C VAL A 96 29.52 23.88 -1.37
N GLU A 97 29.56 24.60 -2.48
CA GLU A 97 28.40 24.77 -3.36
C GLU A 97 28.19 23.49 -4.18
N LEU A 98 27.21 22.66 -3.78
CA LEU A 98 26.99 21.32 -4.35
C LEU A 98 26.08 21.28 -5.57
N TYR A 99 25.36 22.37 -5.84
CA TYR A 99 24.44 22.47 -6.94
C TYR A 99 24.68 23.81 -7.65
N SER A 100 25.24 23.72 -8.86
CA SER A 100 25.31 24.79 -9.86
C SER A 100 24.29 24.55 -10.97
#